data_AF-A0A1Q5DBY1-F1
#
_entry.id   AF-A0A1Q5DBY1-F1
#
_cell.length_a   1.000
_cell.length_b   1.000
_cell.length_c   1.000
_cell.angle_alpha   90.00
_cell.angle_beta   90.00
_cell.angle_gamma   90.00
#
_symmetry.space_group_name_H-M   'P 1'
#
loop_
_entity.id
_entity.type
_entity.pdbx_description
1 polymer ?
#
loop_
_entity_poly.entity_id
_entity_poly.type
_entity_poly.pdbx_seq_one_letter_code
_entity_poly.pdbx_strand_id
1 'polypeptide(L)'
;MNRTGPARRPFRGRAFRGLTPAALVAVLVAGAAACGDSDTSSPGTARSTRTLSAEPTASPSPTRSERTPDEFAASVSADAERNRQKAAATLKGVEGKGNAVDDVSVNGIAVAPGEKFRSALVRVTNRSGEEAFFAVRVEFVDASGKVLDSVVLGFPDAPTDKTVSQHANSRKAAGVKSFPRIAQAERN
;
A
#
# COMPACT_ATOMS: atom_id res chain seq x y z
N MET A 1 -68.56 -4.33 6.00
CA MET A 1 -67.99 -2.96 5.88
C MET A 1 -66.64 -2.93 6.56
N ASN A 2 -65.76 -2.03 6.11
CA ASN A 2 -64.38 -1.73 6.57
C ASN A 2 -63.24 -2.47 5.85
N ARG A 3 -62.78 -1.84 4.76
CA ARG A 3 -61.49 -2.04 4.10
C ARG A 3 -60.45 -1.16 4.78
N THR A 4 -59.29 -1.70 5.15
CA THR A 4 -58.08 -0.95 5.49
C THR A 4 -56.97 -1.35 4.52
N GLY A 5 -56.64 -0.45 3.60
CA GLY A 5 -55.51 -0.61 2.68
C GLY A 5 -54.24 0.01 3.26
N PRO A 6 -53.03 -0.52 2.95
CA PRO A 6 -51.79 0.15 3.30
C PRO A 6 -51.38 1.18 2.24
N ALA A 7 -51.12 2.40 2.71
CA ALA A 7 -50.57 3.50 1.91
C ALA A 7 -49.10 3.23 1.54
N ARG A 8 -48.83 3.24 0.23
CA ARG A 8 -47.49 3.20 -0.36
C ARG A 8 -46.76 4.52 -0.11
N ARG A 9 -45.54 4.47 0.44
CA ARG A 9 -44.62 5.62 0.49
C ARG A 9 -43.84 5.72 -0.82
N PRO A 10 -43.79 6.90 -1.49
CA PRO A 10 -42.94 7.08 -2.66
C PRO A 10 -41.48 7.37 -2.28
N PHE A 11 -40.56 6.63 -2.91
CA PHE A 11 -39.16 7.01 -3.06
C PHE A 11 -39.04 8.17 -4.06
N ARG A 12 -38.42 9.27 -3.63
CA ARG A 12 -37.81 10.34 -4.46
C ARG A 12 -36.60 10.83 -3.66
N GLY A 13 -35.41 11.11 -4.19
CA GLY A 13 -34.84 11.07 -5.52
C GLY A 13 -33.44 11.67 -5.31
N ARG A 14 -32.39 10.90 -5.58
CA ARG A 14 -31.00 11.28 -5.30
C ARG A 14 -30.50 12.14 -6.47
N ALA A 15 -30.41 13.45 -6.25
CA ALA A 15 -29.79 14.36 -7.21
C ALA A 15 -28.26 14.29 -7.10
N PHE A 16 -27.61 13.80 -8.14
CA PHE A 16 -26.17 13.89 -8.34
C PHE A 16 -25.80 15.35 -8.64
N ARG A 17 -24.90 15.94 -7.85
CA ARG A 17 -24.23 17.20 -8.19
C ARG A 17 -22.86 16.89 -8.78
N GLY A 18 -22.64 17.41 -9.99
CA GLY A 18 -21.49 17.16 -10.84
C GLY A 18 -20.18 17.73 -10.31
N LEU A 19 -19.10 17.07 -10.76
CA LEU A 19 -17.71 17.44 -10.57
C LEU A 19 -17.32 18.51 -11.61
N THR A 20 -16.79 19.63 -11.14
CA THR A 20 -16.07 20.62 -11.94
C THR A 20 -14.55 20.39 -11.79
N PRO A 21 -13.79 20.12 -12.86
CA PRO A 21 -12.33 20.18 -12.81
C PRO A 21 -11.85 21.62 -13.15
N ALA A 22 -11.20 22.27 -12.18
CA ALA A 22 -10.46 23.50 -12.41
C ALA A 22 -9.05 23.15 -12.91
N ALA A 23 -8.72 23.56 -14.14
CA ALA A 23 -7.38 23.48 -14.71
C ALA A 23 -6.51 24.61 -14.13
N LEU A 24 -5.31 24.26 -13.65
CA LEU A 24 -4.32 25.19 -13.10
C LEU A 24 -3.16 25.26 -14.09
N VAL A 25 -3.00 26.41 -14.76
CA VAL A 25 -1.90 26.70 -15.70
C VAL A 25 -0.82 27.45 -14.92
N ALA A 26 0.38 26.89 -14.84
CA ALA A 26 1.55 27.55 -14.23
C ALA A 26 2.48 28.07 -15.35
N VAL A 27 2.74 29.38 -15.31
CA VAL A 27 3.69 30.09 -16.18
C VAL A 27 5.10 29.92 -15.62
N LEU A 28 6.04 29.41 -16.44
CA LEU A 28 7.47 29.38 -16.12
C LEU A 28 8.16 30.56 -16.82
N VAL A 29 8.69 31.49 -16.00
CA VAL A 29 9.67 32.50 -16.41
C VAL A 29 11.04 32.00 -15.96
N ALA A 30 11.97 31.82 -16.89
CA ALA A 30 13.39 31.62 -16.57
C ALA A 30 14.23 32.46 -17.53
N GLY A 31 14.97 33.40 -16.95
CA GLY A 31 15.69 34.46 -17.65
C GLY A 31 16.98 34.01 -18.32
N ALA A 32 17.31 34.71 -19.40
CA ALA A 32 18.60 34.67 -20.05
C ALA A 32 19.65 35.39 -19.19
N ALA A 33 20.76 34.72 -18.88
CA ALA A 33 21.98 35.37 -18.43
C ALA A 33 23.01 35.23 -19.55
N ALA A 34 23.45 36.40 -20.02
CA ALA A 34 24.34 36.60 -21.15
C ALA A 34 25.76 36.08 -20.87
N CYS A 35 26.38 35.47 -21.88
CA CYS A 35 27.81 35.27 -21.94
C CYS A 35 28.48 36.64 -22.12
N GLY A 36 29.22 37.08 -21.10
CA GLY A 36 30.12 38.22 -21.19
C GLY A 36 31.48 37.76 -21.68
N ASP A 37 31.78 38.08 -22.93
CA ASP A 37 33.13 38.08 -23.50
C ASP A 37 34.02 39.07 -22.74
N SER A 38 35.23 38.65 -22.39
CA SER A 38 36.32 39.54 -22.05
C SER A 38 37.65 38.88 -22.42
N ASP A 39 38.03 39.08 -23.68
CA ASP A 39 39.41 39.03 -24.14
C ASP A 39 40.30 39.93 -23.26
N THR A 40 41.30 39.33 -22.62
CA THR A 40 42.56 40.05 -22.39
C THR A 40 43.72 39.08 -22.61
N SER A 41 44.59 39.43 -23.54
CA SER A 41 45.73 38.63 -23.93
C SER A 41 47.03 39.30 -23.48
N SER A 42 48.02 38.47 -23.17
CA SER A 42 49.48 38.74 -23.08
C SER A 42 50.07 38.99 -21.67
N PRO A 43 51.40 38.77 -21.47
CA PRO A 43 52.00 37.44 -21.23
C PRO A 43 52.98 37.44 -20.03
N GLY A 44 53.22 36.29 -19.38
CA GLY A 44 54.18 36.22 -18.29
C GLY A 44 54.58 34.79 -17.92
N THR A 45 55.81 34.44 -18.23
CA THR A 45 56.45 33.14 -18.01
C THR A 45 56.54 32.73 -16.53
N ALA A 46 56.05 31.54 -16.17
CA ALA A 46 56.62 30.76 -15.06
C ALA A 46 56.28 29.27 -15.21
N ARG A 47 57.34 28.49 -15.41
CA ARG A 47 57.38 27.03 -15.46
C ARG A 47 57.02 26.45 -14.07
N SER A 48 55.95 25.68 -13.96
CA SER A 48 55.78 24.74 -12.85
C SER A 48 54.94 23.53 -13.26
N THR A 49 55.54 22.36 -13.11
CA THR A 49 55.05 21.02 -13.47
C THR A 49 53.88 20.59 -12.59
N ARG A 50 52.69 20.38 -13.16
CA ARG A 50 51.62 19.53 -12.60
C ARG A 50 50.80 18.90 -13.72
N THR A 51 51.06 17.61 -13.93
CA THR A 51 50.09 16.51 -14.15
C THR A 51 48.67 16.86 -14.64
N LEU A 52 48.32 16.25 -15.79
CA LEU A 52 46.99 15.76 -16.20
C LEU A 52 45.90 16.81 -16.50
N SER A 53 45.87 17.32 -17.73
CA SER A 53 44.60 17.71 -18.37
C SER A 53 43.99 16.47 -19.02
N ALA A 54 43.16 15.74 -18.27
CA ALA A 54 42.06 15.01 -18.89
C ALA A 54 40.90 16.00 -19.00
N GLU A 55 40.31 16.09 -20.19
CA GLU A 55 39.08 16.82 -20.45
C GLU A 55 38.05 16.54 -19.35
N PRO A 56 37.26 17.54 -18.89
CA PRO A 56 36.14 17.26 -18.00
C PRO A 56 35.12 16.44 -18.79
N THR A 57 35.18 15.12 -18.62
CA THR A 57 34.15 14.20 -19.07
C THR A 57 32.83 14.75 -18.56
N ALA A 58 31.94 15.08 -19.49
CA ALA A 58 30.58 15.49 -19.22
C ALA A 58 30.02 14.62 -18.09
N SER A 59 29.51 15.27 -17.04
CA SER A 59 28.86 14.58 -15.93
C SER A 59 27.89 13.55 -16.50
N PRO A 60 27.94 12.27 -16.10
CA PRO A 60 26.97 11.31 -16.58
C PRO A 60 25.60 11.83 -16.18
N SER A 61 24.81 12.23 -17.18
CA SER A 61 23.38 12.48 -17.02
C SER A 61 22.83 11.31 -16.20
N PRO A 62 22.00 11.55 -15.16
CA PRO A 62 21.49 10.46 -14.34
C PRO A 62 20.79 9.48 -15.28
N THR A 63 21.39 8.32 -15.48
CA THR A 63 20.79 7.23 -16.24
C THR A 63 19.48 6.94 -15.53
N ARG A 64 18.35 7.39 -16.07
CA ARG A 64 17.05 6.90 -15.64
C ARG A 64 17.10 5.41 -15.92
N SER A 65 17.36 4.60 -14.89
CA SER A 65 17.11 3.17 -14.98
C SER A 65 15.62 3.01 -15.27
N GLU A 66 15.28 2.83 -16.54
CA GLU A 66 13.94 2.49 -16.98
C GLU A 66 13.68 1.06 -16.53
N ARG A 67 13.27 0.91 -15.26
CA ARG A 67 12.80 -0.38 -14.75
C ARG A 67 11.61 -0.82 -15.59
N THR A 68 11.65 -2.03 -16.11
CA THR A 68 10.54 -2.56 -16.90
C THR A 68 9.33 -2.81 -16.00
N PRO A 69 8.09 -2.80 -16.53
CA PRO A 69 6.91 -3.17 -15.77
C PRO A 69 7.03 -4.55 -15.08
N ASP A 70 7.72 -5.49 -15.73
CA ASP A 70 7.95 -6.84 -15.19
C ASP A 70 8.90 -6.84 -13.99
N GLU A 71 9.99 -6.07 -14.05
CA GLU A 71 10.91 -5.91 -12.92
C GLU A 71 10.22 -5.26 -11.70
N PHE A 72 9.35 -4.28 -11.95
CA PHE A 72 8.54 -3.69 -10.89
C PHE A 72 7.55 -4.70 -10.29
N ALA A 73 6.83 -5.44 -11.14
CA ALA A 73 5.89 -6.46 -10.69
C ALA A 73 6.58 -7.58 -9.89
N ALA A 74 7.78 -8.00 -10.34
CA ALA A 74 8.61 -8.97 -9.62
C ALA A 74 9.05 -8.43 -8.26
N SER A 75 9.47 -7.15 -8.19
CA SER A 75 9.90 -6.51 -6.94
C SER A 75 8.75 -6.42 -5.93
N VAL A 76 7.57 -5.96 -6.36
CA VAL A 76 6.38 -5.88 -5.48
C VAL A 76 5.96 -7.26 -4.98
N SER A 77 6.03 -8.28 -5.85
CA SER A 77 5.74 -9.67 -5.47
C SER A 77 6.73 -10.19 -4.42
N ALA A 78 8.02 -9.85 -4.59
CA ALA A 78 9.07 -10.21 -3.63
C ALA A 78 8.87 -9.51 -2.28
N ASP A 79 8.53 -8.23 -2.27
CA ASP A 79 8.29 -7.47 -1.03
C ASP A 79 7.05 -7.99 -0.30
N ALA A 80 5.96 -8.27 -1.01
CA ALA A 80 4.75 -8.84 -0.42
C ALA A 80 5.00 -10.23 0.20
N GLU A 81 5.82 -11.06 -0.46
CA GLU A 81 6.21 -12.37 0.05
C GLU A 81 7.12 -12.25 1.28
N ARG A 82 8.15 -11.40 1.22
CA ARG A 82 9.03 -11.12 2.36
C ARG A 82 8.23 -10.63 3.57
N ASN A 83 7.29 -9.72 3.35
CA ASN A 83 6.43 -9.20 4.39
C ASN A 83 5.54 -10.31 5.02
N ARG A 84 4.98 -11.20 4.20
CA ARG A 84 4.22 -12.36 4.68
C ARG A 84 5.09 -13.32 5.51
N GLN A 85 6.32 -13.57 5.06
CA GLN A 85 7.26 -14.43 5.77
C GLN A 85 7.67 -13.82 7.11
N LYS A 86 7.94 -12.51 7.17
CA LYS A 86 8.19 -11.78 8.41
C LYS A 86 7.01 -11.92 9.38
N ALA A 87 5.79 -11.67 8.90
CA ALA A 87 4.59 -11.84 9.73
C ALA A 87 4.43 -13.27 10.24
N ALA A 88 4.64 -14.27 9.39
CA ALA A 88 4.56 -15.67 9.78
C ALA A 88 5.65 -16.04 10.82
N ALA A 89 6.85 -15.47 10.71
CA ALA A 89 7.92 -15.66 11.67
C ALA A 89 7.59 -15.00 13.02
N THR A 90 7.11 -13.74 13.01
CA THR A 90 6.66 -13.04 14.22
C THR A 90 5.63 -13.85 14.98
N LEU A 91 4.62 -14.40 14.30
CA LEU A 91 3.54 -15.14 14.95
C LEU A 91 3.92 -16.52 15.50
N LYS A 92 5.07 -17.11 15.10
CA LYS A 92 5.47 -18.44 15.60
C LYS A 92 5.82 -18.42 17.09
N GLY A 93 6.34 -17.31 17.59
CA GLY A 93 6.72 -17.15 19.00
C GLY A 93 5.61 -16.57 19.88
N VAL A 94 4.44 -16.27 19.30
CA VAL A 94 3.35 -15.60 19.99
C VAL A 94 2.47 -16.62 20.69
N GLU A 95 2.40 -16.51 22.01
CA GLU A 95 1.51 -17.34 22.81
C GLU A 95 0.07 -16.85 22.75
N GLY A 96 -0.87 -17.79 22.66
CA GLY A 96 -2.30 -17.49 22.60
C GLY A 96 -2.66 -16.61 21.39
N LYS A 97 -3.41 -15.54 21.68
CA LYS A 97 -3.94 -14.61 20.68
C LYS A 97 -2.94 -13.53 20.26
N GLY A 98 -1.91 -13.25 21.07
CA GLY A 98 -0.98 -12.14 20.85
C GLY A 98 -1.48 -10.80 21.40
N ASN A 99 -0.59 -9.81 21.38
CA ASN A 99 -0.78 -8.53 22.09
C ASN A 99 -1.64 -7.50 21.34
N ALA A 100 -2.00 -7.76 20.08
CA ALA A 100 -2.62 -6.77 19.19
C ALA A 100 -4.01 -7.17 18.68
N VAL A 101 -4.63 -8.24 19.20
CA VAL A 101 -5.93 -8.70 18.66
C VAL A 101 -7.03 -7.67 18.80
N ASP A 102 -7.01 -6.87 19.85
CA ASP A 102 -8.00 -5.79 20.07
C ASP A 102 -7.79 -4.58 19.16
N ASP A 103 -6.63 -4.48 18.49
CA ASP A 103 -6.31 -3.46 17.49
C ASP A 103 -6.74 -3.86 16.07
N VAL A 104 -7.18 -5.12 15.90
CA VAL A 104 -7.47 -5.71 14.59
C VAL A 104 -8.94 -6.07 14.48
N SER A 105 -9.54 -5.71 13.35
CA SER A 105 -10.88 -6.15 12.98
C SER A 105 -10.87 -6.85 11.63
N VAL A 106 -11.79 -7.81 11.45
CA VAL A 106 -11.96 -8.55 10.21
C VAL A 106 -13.42 -8.59 9.81
N ASN A 107 -13.68 -8.31 8.53
CA ASN A 107 -15.01 -8.38 7.95
C ASN A 107 -14.98 -9.24 6.70
N GLY A 108 -15.85 -10.26 6.64
CA GLY A 108 -16.04 -11.03 5.41
C GLY A 108 -16.63 -10.17 4.30
N ILE A 109 -16.14 -10.35 3.08
CA ILE A 109 -16.70 -9.72 1.89
C ILE A 109 -17.71 -10.70 1.28
N ALA A 110 -18.88 -10.19 0.89
CA ALA A 110 -19.88 -10.99 0.20
C ALA A 110 -19.31 -11.45 -1.14
N VAL A 111 -19.35 -12.76 -1.41
CA VAL A 111 -18.87 -13.32 -2.67
C VAL A 111 -20.02 -13.59 -3.63
N ALA A 112 -19.75 -13.39 -4.91
CA ALA A 112 -20.66 -13.77 -5.97
C ALA A 112 -20.59 -15.29 -6.24
N PRO A 113 -21.66 -15.91 -6.77
CA PRO A 113 -21.59 -17.27 -7.29
C PRO A 113 -20.45 -17.39 -8.33
N GLY A 114 -19.62 -18.42 -8.20
CA GLY A 114 -18.50 -18.68 -9.12
C GLY A 114 -17.17 -17.99 -8.76
N GLU A 115 -17.11 -17.24 -7.65
CA GLU A 115 -15.87 -16.62 -7.20
C GLU A 115 -14.83 -17.66 -6.74
N LYS A 116 -13.58 -17.50 -7.18
CA LYS A 116 -12.49 -18.45 -6.94
C LYS A 116 -11.83 -18.30 -5.57
N PHE A 117 -12.27 -17.34 -4.77
CA PHE A 117 -11.70 -16.98 -3.48
C PHE A 117 -12.80 -16.55 -2.52
N ARG A 118 -12.53 -16.72 -1.22
CA ARG A 118 -13.20 -15.97 -0.16
C ARG A 118 -12.29 -14.86 0.29
N SER A 119 -12.82 -13.64 0.32
CA SER A 119 -12.08 -12.47 0.75
C SER A 119 -12.59 -11.94 2.08
N ALA A 120 -11.67 -11.44 2.90
CA ALA A 120 -11.99 -10.70 4.12
C ALA A 120 -11.17 -9.41 4.14
N LEU A 121 -11.82 -8.32 4.51
CA LEU A 121 -11.16 -7.04 4.77
C LEU A 121 -10.64 -7.05 6.22
N VAL A 122 -9.34 -6.98 6.37
CA VAL A 122 -8.66 -6.85 7.66
C VAL A 122 -8.27 -5.39 7.85
N ARG A 123 -8.55 -4.85 9.03
CA ARG A 123 -8.18 -3.50 9.41
C ARG A 123 -7.38 -3.54 10.70
N VAL A 124 -6.25 -2.85 10.71
CA VAL A 124 -5.38 -2.69 11.87
C VAL A 124 -5.40 -1.22 12.25
N THR A 125 -5.67 -0.91 13.51
CA THR A 125 -5.57 0.46 14.05
C THR A 125 -4.42 0.52 15.01
N ASN A 126 -3.36 1.23 14.64
CA ASN A 126 -2.21 1.36 15.54
C ASN A 126 -2.51 2.44 16.59
N ARG A 127 -2.71 2.01 17.84
CA ARG A 127 -2.95 2.91 18.99
C ARG A 127 -1.68 3.22 19.79
N SER A 128 -0.50 2.74 19.36
CA SER A 128 0.77 3.11 19.99
C SER A 128 1.22 4.49 19.54
N GLY A 129 2.11 5.12 20.32
CA GLY A 129 2.67 6.45 20.02
C GLY A 129 3.70 6.47 18.88
N GLU A 130 3.94 5.34 18.21
CA GLU A 130 4.94 5.20 17.16
C GLU A 130 4.48 4.24 16.07
N GLU A 131 5.08 4.32 14.90
CA GLU A 131 4.85 3.41 13.79
C GLU A 131 5.27 1.98 14.17
N ALA A 132 4.47 0.98 13.80
CA ALA A 132 4.72 -0.40 14.21
C ALA A 132 4.39 -1.42 13.12
N PHE A 133 5.03 -2.59 13.21
CA PHE A 133 4.74 -3.73 12.36
C PHE A 133 3.65 -4.59 12.99
N PHE A 134 2.59 -4.92 12.24
CA PHE A 134 1.59 -5.87 12.70
C PHE A 134 1.62 -7.16 11.88
N ALA A 135 1.68 -8.29 12.58
CA ALA A 135 1.49 -9.60 12.00
C ALA A 135 0.11 -10.13 12.38
N VAL A 136 -0.70 -10.54 11.41
CA VAL A 136 -2.09 -10.97 11.64
C VAL A 136 -2.35 -12.32 10.97
N ARG A 137 -2.88 -13.29 11.73
CA ARG A 137 -3.41 -14.56 11.21
C ARG A 137 -4.92 -14.51 11.18
N VAL A 138 -5.46 -14.62 9.98
CA VAL A 138 -6.90 -14.73 9.72
C VAL A 138 -7.23 -16.19 9.43
N GLU A 139 -8.21 -16.73 10.14
CA GLU A 139 -8.78 -18.04 9.85
C GLU A 139 -10.13 -17.90 9.17
N PHE A 140 -10.33 -18.65 8.09
CA PHE A 140 -11.64 -18.85 7.48
C PHE A 140 -12.24 -20.13 8.06
N VAL A 141 -13.28 -20.00 8.88
CA VAL A 141 -13.97 -21.15 9.48
C VAL A 141 -15.30 -21.41 8.81
N ASP A 142 -15.72 -22.67 8.74
CA ASP A 142 -17.07 -23.02 8.30
C ASP A 142 -18.12 -22.85 9.43
N ALA A 143 -19.38 -23.17 9.12
CA ALA A 143 -20.48 -23.09 10.08
C ALA A 143 -20.35 -24.05 11.28
N SER A 144 -19.51 -25.10 11.18
CA SER A 144 -19.21 -26.01 12.29
C SER A 144 -18.06 -25.51 13.17
N GLY A 145 -17.41 -24.41 12.78
CA GLY A 145 -16.24 -23.87 13.47
C GLY A 145 -14.92 -24.51 13.03
N LYS A 146 -14.93 -25.41 12.04
CA LYS A 146 -13.71 -26.00 11.49
C LYS A 146 -12.96 -24.99 10.63
N VAL A 147 -11.65 -24.90 10.81
CA VAL A 147 -10.77 -24.08 9.97
C VAL A 147 -10.67 -24.71 8.57
N LEU A 148 -11.02 -23.93 7.55
CA LEU A 148 -10.87 -24.28 6.14
C LEU A 148 -9.51 -23.83 5.61
N ASP A 149 -9.07 -22.65 6.02
CA ASP A 149 -7.78 -22.07 5.64
C ASP A 149 -7.33 -21.01 6.64
N SER A 150 -6.04 -20.70 6.60
CA SER A 150 -5.45 -19.61 7.36
C SER A 150 -4.59 -18.74 6.44
N VAL A 151 -4.81 -17.43 6.49
CA VAL A 151 -4.05 -16.45 5.73
C VAL A 151 -3.29 -15.57 6.72
N VAL A 152 -1.99 -15.42 6.50
CA VAL A 152 -1.14 -14.53 7.30
C VAL A 152 -0.91 -13.24 6.52
N LEU A 153 -1.09 -12.11 7.16
CA LEU A 153 -0.86 -10.77 6.63
C LEU A 153 0.18 -10.05 7.47
N GLY A 154 1.02 -9.27 6.80
CA GLY A 154 1.91 -8.31 7.42
C GLY A 154 1.47 -6.89 7.08
N PHE A 155 1.38 -6.03 8.08
CA PHE A 155 1.15 -4.60 7.93
C PHE A 155 2.45 -3.91 8.32
N PRO A 156 3.34 -3.66 7.34
CA PRO A 156 4.50 -2.83 7.59
C PRO A 156 4.03 -1.42 7.94
N ASP A 157 4.80 -0.79 8.81
CA ASP A 157 4.83 0.66 8.90
C ASP A 157 3.44 1.26 9.20
N ALA A 158 2.68 0.62 10.10
CA ALA A 158 1.33 1.05 10.45
C ALA A 158 1.41 2.37 11.25
N PRO A 159 0.89 3.49 10.72
CA PRO A 159 1.08 4.79 11.34
C PRO A 159 0.26 4.93 12.62
N THR A 160 0.82 5.67 13.58
CA THR A 160 0.18 6.04 14.85
C THR A 160 -1.19 6.67 14.64
N ASP A 161 -2.17 6.21 15.41
CA ASP A 161 -3.57 6.66 15.43
C ASP A 161 -4.27 6.59 14.07
N LYS A 162 -3.80 5.70 13.19
CA LYS A 162 -4.39 5.45 11.87
C LYS A 162 -4.79 4.00 11.70
N THR A 163 -5.77 3.80 10.83
CA THR A 163 -6.21 2.48 10.40
C THR A 163 -5.66 2.18 9.02
N VAL A 164 -4.98 1.05 8.88
CA VAL A 164 -4.55 0.47 7.61
C VAL A 164 -5.34 -0.78 7.31
N SER A 165 -5.49 -1.15 6.03
CA SER A 165 -6.32 -2.29 5.65
C SER A 165 -5.73 -3.12 4.51
N GLN A 166 -5.93 -4.42 4.58
CA GLN A 166 -5.52 -5.38 3.55
C GLN A 166 -6.58 -6.48 3.37
N HIS A 167 -6.57 -7.12 2.21
CA HIS A 167 -7.46 -8.24 1.91
C HIS A 167 -6.77 -9.57 2.22
N ALA A 168 -7.41 -10.39 3.07
CA ALA A 168 -7.08 -11.80 3.20
C ALA A 168 -7.89 -12.60 2.17
N ASN A 169 -7.21 -13.33 1.29
CA ASN A 169 -7.87 -14.11 0.24
C ASN A 169 -7.57 -15.60 0.42
N SER A 170 -8.59 -16.42 0.64
CA SER A 170 -8.48 -17.88 0.73
C SER A 170 -9.05 -18.55 -0.52
N ARG A 171 -8.23 -19.39 -1.18
CA ARG A 171 -8.69 -20.29 -2.24
C ARG A 171 -9.40 -21.52 -1.68
N LYS A 172 -8.98 -22.03 -0.51
CA LYS A 172 -9.54 -23.25 0.07
C LYS A 172 -10.93 -23.05 0.65
N ALA A 173 -11.28 -21.82 1.02
CA ALA A 173 -12.62 -21.47 1.45
C ALA A 173 -13.58 -21.10 0.29
N ALA A 174 -13.11 -21.09 -0.96
CA ALA A 174 -13.94 -20.76 -2.12
C ALA A 174 -15.15 -21.69 -2.25
N GLY A 175 -16.30 -21.14 -2.65
CA GLY A 175 -17.55 -21.90 -2.79
C GLY A 175 -18.22 -22.37 -1.49
N VAL A 176 -17.52 -22.35 -0.36
CA VAL A 176 -18.06 -22.74 0.96
C VAL A 176 -18.48 -21.49 1.74
N LYS A 177 -19.59 -21.57 2.47
CA LYS A 177 -19.96 -20.52 3.42
C LYS A 177 -18.97 -20.53 4.58
N SER A 178 -18.14 -19.48 4.65
CA SER A 178 -17.12 -19.32 5.68
C SER A 178 -17.21 -17.96 6.37
N PHE A 179 -16.68 -17.91 7.58
CA PHE A 179 -16.64 -16.74 8.43
C PHE A 179 -15.18 -16.46 8.80
N PRO A 180 -14.61 -15.32 8.40
CA PRO A 180 -13.26 -14.99 8.78
C PRO A 180 -13.22 -14.55 10.26
N ARG A 181 -12.16 -14.95 10.99
CA ARG A 181 -11.87 -14.51 12.35
C ARG A 181 -10.39 -14.24 12.53
N ILE A 182 -10.04 -13.34 13.46
CA ILE A 182 -8.65 -13.14 13.88
C ILE A 182 -8.29 -14.27 14.85
N ALA A 183 -7.30 -15.09 14.47
CA ALA A 183 -6.79 -16.15 15.33
C ALA A 183 -5.63 -15.65 16.18
N GLN A 184 -4.72 -14.88 15.57
CA GLN A 184 -3.59 -14.26 16.25
C GLN A 184 -3.32 -12.88 15.65
N ALA A 185 -2.87 -11.94 16.48
CA ALA A 185 -2.30 -10.69 16.03
C ALA A 185 -1.22 -10.20 17.00
N GLU A 186 -0.09 -9.77 16.45
CA GLU A 186 1.05 -9.27 17.20
C GLU A 186 1.52 -7.96 16.61
N ARG A 187 1.82 -6.99 17.48
CA ARG A 187 2.46 -5.72 17.18
C ARG A 187 3.92 -5.77 17.66
N ASN A 188 4.85 -5.37 16.78
CA ASN A 188 6.29 -5.40 17.00
C ASN A 188 6.98 -4.17 16.42
#